data_AF-A0A932KPF8-F1
#
_entry.id   AF-A0A932KPF8-F1
#
_cell.length_a   1.000
_cell.length_b   1.000
_cell.length_c   1.000
_cell.angle_alpha   90.00
_cell.angle_beta   90.00
_cell.angle_gamma   90.00
#
_symmetry.space_group_name_H-M   'P 1'
#
loop_
_entity.id
_entity.type
_entity.pdbx_description
1 polymer ?
#
loop_
_entity_poly.entity_id
_entity_poly.type
_entity_poly.pdbx_seq_one_letter_code
_entity_poly.pdbx_strand_id
1 'polypeptide(L)'
;MNKKLLLAMGLATAFSFSGQATAAIIVDGVNIGSGGSPLFKVASVYEGVVTALGDILSGYGEVTQIFDTNGLTWSAGDNDTRLTYVFDNYAVSFLSPTHTDFTGGTVKFYTDHPSLAGYTALTPVGPGTPAAIAADFVEASTGNGLLWLDLTGNNIYDTNGGAFPNHVTGISLHATGVGLDGIGALIAGSGTGLLDIVGGAAAPFLVKDTLGDPDADGKGDAQVGSSFSNAFLPANQPLSGSADLRLQTVPEPSSIALLGIGLSAFGFFASRRRRA
;
A
#
# COMPACT_ATOMS: atom_id res chain seq x y z
N MET A 1 -48.32 19.06 -41.19
CA MET A 1 -47.34 18.61 -40.19
C MET A 1 -46.05 19.37 -40.40
N ASN A 2 -45.73 20.31 -39.49
CA ASN A 2 -44.70 21.34 -39.72
C ASN A 2 -43.27 20.77 -39.61
N LYS A 3 -42.54 20.76 -40.73
CA LYS A 3 -41.14 20.32 -40.88
C LYS A 3 -40.12 21.06 -39.97
N LYS A 4 -40.55 22.12 -39.28
CA LYS A 4 -39.70 22.93 -38.38
C LYS A 4 -39.55 22.35 -36.97
N LEU A 5 -40.39 21.39 -36.57
CA LEU A 5 -40.28 20.76 -35.24
C LEU A 5 -39.30 19.57 -35.22
N LEU A 6 -38.97 19.01 -36.38
CA LEU A 6 -38.01 17.89 -36.51
C LEU A 6 -36.54 18.33 -36.45
N LEU A 7 -36.24 19.64 -36.57
CA LEU A 7 -34.87 20.14 -36.51
C LEU A 7 -34.40 20.47 -35.08
N ALA A 8 -35.30 20.50 -34.10
CA ALA A 8 -34.98 20.80 -32.69
C ALA A 8 -34.66 19.53 -31.86
N MET A 9 -34.91 18.34 -32.40
CA MET A 9 -34.58 17.05 -31.75
C MET A 9 -33.25 16.44 -32.23
N GLY A 10 -32.46 17.17 -33.04
CA GLY A 10 -31.23 16.67 -33.64
C GLY A 10 -29.93 17.03 -32.91
N LEU A 11 -29.97 17.61 -31.70
CA LEU A 11 -28.78 18.12 -31.02
C LEU A 11 -28.58 17.60 -29.58
N ALA A 12 -29.26 16.52 -29.20
CA ALA A 12 -29.10 15.91 -27.87
C ALA A 12 -28.24 14.63 -27.85
N THR A 13 -27.74 14.17 -29.01
CA THR A 13 -27.05 12.86 -29.12
C THR A 13 -25.54 12.95 -29.29
N ALA A 14 -24.91 14.07 -28.97
CA ALA A 14 -23.44 14.24 -29.07
C ALA A 14 -22.76 14.63 -27.75
N PHE A 15 -23.31 14.18 -26.61
CA PHE A 15 -22.48 13.93 -25.43
C PHE A 15 -22.11 12.44 -25.42
N SER A 16 -21.50 11.98 -26.50
CA SER A 16 -20.57 10.85 -26.41
C SER A 16 -19.50 11.31 -25.43
N PHE A 17 -19.60 10.82 -24.20
CA PHE A 17 -18.59 10.95 -23.17
C PHE A 17 -17.24 10.54 -23.78
N SER A 18 -16.47 11.51 -24.25
CA SER A 18 -15.03 11.32 -24.38
C SER A 18 -14.58 11.00 -22.97
N GLY A 19 -14.23 9.73 -22.71
CA GLY A 19 -13.68 9.30 -21.43
C GLY A 19 -12.59 10.28 -21.06
N GLN A 20 -12.83 11.09 -20.03
CA GLN A 20 -11.79 11.93 -19.48
C GLN A 20 -10.72 10.94 -19.01
N ALA A 21 -9.52 11.04 -19.58
CA ALA A 21 -8.37 10.38 -18.98
C ALA A 21 -8.28 10.94 -17.56
N THR A 22 -8.55 10.10 -16.58
CA THR A 22 -8.41 10.47 -15.17
C THR A 22 -6.96 10.88 -14.94
N ALA A 23 -6.73 11.99 -14.24
CA ALA A 23 -5.36 12.46 -14.01
C ALA A 23 -4.61 11.46 -13.12
N ALA A 24 -3.30 11.37 -13.31
CA ALA A 24 -2.46 10.58 -12.42
C ALA A 24 -2.42 11.22 -11.03
N ILE A 25 -2.64 10.41 -10.00
CA ILE A 25 -2.54 10.79 -8.60
C ILE A 25 -1.06 10.66 -8.21
N ILE A 26 -0.40 11.80 -8.03
CA ILE A 26 1.01 11.87 -7.62
C ILE A 26 1.07 12.53 -6.24
N VAL A 27 1.61 11.80 -5.25
CA VAL A 27 1.76 12.26 -3.87
C VAL A 27 3.24 12.22 -3.53
N ASP A 28 3.83 13.38 -3.26
CA ASP A 28 5.25 13.53 -2.92
C ASP A 28 6.19 12.78 -3.88
N GLY A 29 5.89 12.85 -5.18
CA GLY A 29 6.66 12.21 -6.26
C GLY A 29 6.31 10.75 -6.54
N VAL A 30 5.52 10.09 -5.68
CA VAL A 30 5.02 8.72 -5.91
C VAL A 30 3.74 8.75 -6.75
N ASN A 31 3.75 8.09 -7.91
CA ASN A 31 2.57 7.98 -8.78
C ASN A 31 1.79 6.68 -8.52
N ILE A 32 0.59 6.81 -7.95
CA ILE A 32 -0.29 5.68 -7.60
C ILE A 32 -1.37 5.40 -8.66
N GLY A 33 -1.18 5.94 -9.86
CA GLY A 33 -2.08 5.72 -11.01
C GLY A 33 -3.23 6.71 -11.05
N SER A 34 -4.26 6.37 -11.83
CA SER A 34 -5.33 7.31 -12.22
C SER A 34 -6.71 6.94 -11.67
N GLY A 35 -6.74 6.23 -10.54
CA GLY A 35 -7.95 5.62 -9.97
C GLY A 35 -7.98 4.10 -10.15
N GLY A 36 -8.48 3.37 -9.16
CA GLY A 36 -8.56 1.90 -9.16
C GLY A 36 -7.84 1.26 -7.98
N SER A 37 -7.25 0.08 -8.18
CA SER A 37 -6.57 -0.68 -7.12
C SER A 37 -5.06 -0.76 -7.38
N PRO A 38 -4.26 0.23 -6.92
CA PRO A 38 -2.83 0.15 -7.11
C PRO A 38 -2.22 -1.05 -6.37
N LEU A 39 -1.24 -1.67 -7.03
CA LEU A 39 -0.44 -2.78 -6.53
C LEU A 39 1.00 -2.30 -6.35
N PHE A 40 1.43 -2.24 -5.10
CA PHE A 40 2.78 -1.90 -4.70
C PHE A 40 3.58 -3.20 -4.66
N LYS A 41 4.66 -3.24 -5.42
CA LYS A 41 5.60 -4.35 -5.51
C LYS A 41 6.81 -4.00 -4.66
N VAL A 42 7.05 -4.81 -3.65
CA VAL A 42 8.20 -4.70 -2.75
C VAL A 42 9.18 -5.80 -3.11
N ALA A 43 10.34 -5.41 -3.63
CA ALA A 43 11.36 -6.37 -4.03
C ALA A 43 12.27 -6.82 -2.88
N SER A 44 12.31 -6.06 -1.79
CA SER A 44 13.21 -6.34 -0.67
C SER A 44 12.48 -6.19 0.66
N VAL A 45 12.22 -7.31 1.32
CA VAL A 45 11.84 -7.38 2.74
C VAL A 45 13.07 -7.88 3.51
N TYR A 46 13.45 -7.20 4.59
CA TYR A 46 14.49 -7.64 5.51
C TYR A 46 13.92 -7.68 6.93
N GLU A 47 13.97 -8.85 7.57
CA GLU A 47 13.26 -9.05 8.84
C GLU A 47 13.96 -10.01 9.80
N GLY A 48 13.66 -9.84 11.09
CA GLY A 48 14.14 -10.70 12.15
C GLY A 48 13.46 -12.07 12.17
N VAL A 49 14.03 -13.02 12.92
CA VAL A 49 13.37 -14.29 13.23
C VAL A 49 12.69 -14.16 14.59
N VAL A 50 11.46 -14.63 14.68
CA VAL A 50 10.75 -14.80 15.96
C VAL A 50 10.92 -16.23 16.47
N THR A 51 11.04 -16.40 17.79
CA THR A 51 11.40 -17.67 18.43
C THR A 51 10.51 -18.03 19.62
N ALA A 52 9.74 -17.07 20.14
CA ALA A 52 8.87 -17.26 21.29
C ALA A 52 7.57 -16.45 21.16
N LEU A 53 6.56 -16.84 21.95
CA LEU A 53 5.34 -16.04 22.13
C LEU A 53 5.69 -14.69 22.76
N GLY A 54 5.10 -13.62 22.25
CA GLY A 54 5.35 -12.25 22.67
C GLY A 54 6.57 -11.60 22.02
N ASP A 55 7.37 -12.32 21.22
CA ASP A 55 8.40 -11.70 20.37
C ASP A 55 7.75 -10.69 19.42
N ILE A 56 8.49 -9.64 19.08
CA ILE A 56 8.04 -8.61 18.13
C ILE A 56 8.71 -8.85 16.79
N LEU A 57 7.91 -9.09 15.76
CA LEU A 57 8.36 -9.07 14.38
C LEU A 57 8.47 -7.63 13.89
N SER A 58 9.64 -7.30 13.35
CA SER A 58 9.94 -6.03 12.72
C SER A 58 10.92 -6.19 11.56
N GLY A 59 10.90 -5.19 10.67
CA GLY A 59 11.74 -5.17 9.49
C GLY A 59 11.55 -3.91 8.66
N TYR A 60 12.22 -3.88 7.51
CA TYR A 60 12.22 -2.76 6.60
C TYR A 60 12.45 -3.19 5.15
N GLY A 61 12.26 -2.26 4.22
CA GLY A 61 12.46 -2.51 2.81
C GLY A 61 12.20 -1.31 1.91
N GLU A 62 12.18 -1.56 0.60
CA GLU A 62 11.89 -0.56 -0.43
C GLU A 62 10.81 -1.05 -1.41
N VAL A 63 9.84 -0.18 -1.71
CA VAL A 63 8.90 -0.37 -2.81
C VAL A 63 9.64 -0.06 -4.11
N THR A 64 9.72 -1.03 -5.01
CA THR A 64 10.46 -0.86 -6.27
C THR A 64 9.56 -0.45 -7.42
N GLN A 65 8.29 -0.86 -7.40
CA GLN A 65 7.36 -0.59 -8.47
C GLN A 65 5.94 -0.44 -7.94
N ILE A 66 5.14 0.39 -8.61
CA ILE A 66 3.70 0.50 -8.40
C ILE A 66 3.02 0.30 -9.75
N PHE A 67 1.98 -0.53 -9.75
CA PHE A 67 1.14 -0.80 -10.91
C PHE A 67 -0.28 -0.33 -10.64
N ASP A 68 -0.96 0.19 -11.66
CA ASP A 68 -2.42 0.34 -11.67
C ASP A 68 -3.04 -0.58 -12.74
N THR A 69 -4.33 -0.42 -13.01
CA THR A 69 -5.05 -1.18 -14.04
C THR A 69 -4.51 -0.97 -15.46
N ASN A 70 -3.75 0.10 -15.70
CA ASN A 70 -3.17 0.47 -16.99
C ASN A 70 -1.69 0.04 -17.11
N GLY A 71 -1.08 -0.50 -16.05
CA GLY A 71 0.29 -1.01 -16.05
C GLY A 71 1.17 -0.33 -15.01
N LEU A 72 2.48 -0.27 -15.29
CA LEU A 72 3.47 0.35 -14.41
C LEU A 72 3.24 1.87 -14.34
N THR A 73 3.01 2.40 -13.14
CA THR A 73 2.76 3.84 -12.91
C THR A 73 3.96 4.56 -12.31
N TRP A 74 4.78 3.82 -11.56
CA TRP A 74 5.94 4.36 -10.86
C TRP A 74 6.99 3.26 -10.64
N SER A 75 8.25 3.62 -10.78
CA SER A 75 9.41 2.82 -10.35
C SER A 75 10.29 3.61 -9.39
N ALA A 76 11.01 2.92 -8.51
CA ALA A 76 11.87 3.58 -7.54
C ALA A 76 12.94 4.46 -8.20
N GLY A 77 12.97 5.73 -7.80
CA GLY A 77 13.78 6.79 -8.40
C GLY A 77 12.99 7.70 -9.36
N ASP A 78 11.78 7.33 -9.78
CA ASP A 78 10.91 8.21 -10.55
C ASP A 78 10.57 9.45 -9.73
N ASN A 79 10.54 10.60 -10.41
CA ASN A 79 10.35 11.93 -9.79
C ASN A 79 11.31 12.22 -8.64
N ASP A 80 12.55 11.72 -8.72
CA ASP A 80 13.56 11.86 -7.67
C ASP A 80 13.02 11.39 -6.31
N THR A 81 12.31 10.27 -6.29
CA THR A 81 11.66 9.76 -5.08
C THR A 81 11.97 8.28 -4.86
N ARG A 82 12.27 7.94 -3.60
CA ARG A 82 12.43 6.59 -3.08
C ARG A 82 11.34 6.35 -2.07
N LEU A 83 10.71 5.18 -2.10
CA LEU A 83 9.63 4.82 -1.20
C LEU A 83 10.09 3.64 -0.35
N THR A 84 10.57 3.93 0.86
CA THR A 84 10.98 2.93 1.84
C THR A 84 9.83 2.67 2.82
N TYR A 85 9.92 1.56 3.55
CA TYR A 85 8.98 1.28 4.61
C TYR A 85 9.64 0.56 5.77
N VAL A 86 9.03 0.71 6.94
CA VAL A 86 9.33 -0.06 8.15
C VAL A 86 8.04 -0.72 8.63
N PHE A 87 8.16 -1.92 9.17
CA PHE A 87 7.09 -2.58 9.89
C PHE A 87 7.58 -3.03 11.26
N ASP A 88 6.70 -2.94 12.24
CA ASP A 88 7.04 -3.18 13.64
C ASP A 88 5.77 -3.47 14.46
N ASN A 89 5.93 -3.87 15.72
CA ASN A 89 4.87 -4.13 16.69
C ASN A 89 3.93 -5.30 16.34
N TYR A 90 4.35 -6.21 15.47
CA TYR A 90 3.65 -7.47 15.25
C TYR A 90 4.05 -8.46 16.35
N ALA A 91 3.23 -8.57 17.39
CA ALA A 91 3.52 -9.44 18.52
C ALA A 91 3.07 -10.87 18.25
N VAL A 92 3.97 -11.85 18.44
CA VAL A 92 3.65 -13.28 18.28
C VAL A 92 2.60 -13.70 19.30
N SER A 93 1.44 -14.10 18.80
CA SER A 93 0.31 -14.59 19.59
C SER A 93 0.15 -16.12 19.51
N PHE A 94 0.67 -16.72 18.44
CA PHE A 94 0.76 -18.16 18.26
C PHE A 94 2.05 -18.49 17.50
N LEU A 95 2.68 -19.61 17.85
CA LEU A 95 3.93 -20.06 17.24
C LEU A 95 3.97 -21.58 17.14
N SER A 96 4.27 -22.07 15.95
CA SER A 96 4.52 -23.49 15.67
C SER A 96 5.53 -23.62 14.52
N PRO A 97 6.09 -24.81 14.26
CA PRO A 97 7.06 -24.98 13.18
C PRO A 97 6.53 -24.62 11.78
N THR A 98 5.21 -24.59 11.58
CA THR A 98 4.57 -24.39 10.27
C THR A 98 3.63 -23.20 10.19
N HIS A 99 3.33 -22.57 11.33
CA HIS A 99 2.30 -21.53 11.44
C HIS A 99 2.61 -20.58 12.59
N THR A 100 2.50 -19.27 12.33
CA THR A 100 2.71 -18.19 13.30
C THR A 100 1.66 -17.11 13.11
N ASP A 101 1.02 -16.69 14.20
CA ASP A 101 0.05 -15.60 14.19
C ASP A 101 0.56 -14.40 14.96
N PHE A 102 0.31 -13.21 14.42
CA PHE A 102 0.69 -11.96 15.05
C PHE A 102 -0.53 -11.07 15.32
N THR A 103 -0.47 -10.35 16.43
CA THR A 103 -1.46 -9.33 16.80
C THR A 103 -0.85 -7.93 16.71
N GLY A 104 -1.66 -6.92 16.40
CA GLY A 104 -1.22 -5.52 16.34
C GLY A 104 -0.50 -5.20 15.04
N GLY A 105 0.67 -4.57 15.13
CA GLY A 105 1.46 -4.24 13.95
C GLY A 105 1.20 -2.86 13.36
N THR A 106 2.27 -2.30 12.81
CA THR A 106 2.27 -1.03 12.07
C THR A 106 3.14 -1.18 10.83
N VAL A 107 2.76 -0.52 9.74
CA VAL A 107 3.59 -0.41 8.53
C VAL A 107 3.59 1.05 8.11
N LYS A 108 4.78 1.65 8.06
CA LYS A 108 4.95 3.07 7.74
C LYS A 108 5.84 3.22 6.52
N PHE A 109 5.33 3.94 5.54
CA PHE A 109 6.02 4.26 4.31
C PHE A 109 6.55 5.69 4.37
N TYR A 110 7.75 5.87 3.84
CA TYR A 110 8.45 7.14 3.83
C TYR A 110 8.96 7.45 2.43
N THR A 111 8.79 8.71 2.01
CA THR A 111 9.39 9.22 0.78
C THR A 111 10.68 9.94 1.10
N ASP A 112 11.76 9.57 0.41
CA ASP A 112 13.04 10.27 0.43
C ASP A 112 13.45 10.68 -0.99
N HIS A 113 14.31 11.70 -1.11
CA HIS A 113 14.68 12.33 -2.36
C HIS A 113 16.20 12.27 -2.59
N PRO A 114 16.68 11.45 -3.55
CA PRO A 114 18.10 11.28 -3.82
C PRO A 114 18.88 12.57 -4.15
N SER A 115 18.22 13.62 -4.63
CA SER A 115 18.86 14.92 -4.88
C SER A 115 19.13 15.76 -3.63
N LEU A 116 18.53 15.43 -2.47
CA LEU A 116 18.71 16.19 -1.24
C LEU A 116 20.06 15.87 -0.57
N ALA A 117 20.69 16.93 -0.04
CA ALA A 117 21.92 16.78 0.71
C ALA A 117 21.69 15.96 1.98
N GLY A 118 22.48 14.91 2.18
CA GLY A 118 22.33 13.99 3.31
C GLY A 118 21.56 12.72 2.99
N TYR A 119 21.02 12.58 1.77
CA TYR A 119 20.42 11.32 1.32
C TYR A 119 21.44 10.17 1.39
N THR A 120 20.99 9.05 1.96
CA THR A 120 21.68 7.76 1.90
C THR A 120 20.70 6.72 1.40
N ALA A 121 21.15 5.85 0.50
CA ALA A 121 20.31 4.80 -0.06
C ALA A 121 20.31 3.59 0.86
N LEU A 122 19.11 3.07 1.16
CA LEU A 122 18.93 1.83 1.90
C LEU A 122 19.74 0.70 1.25
N THR A 123 20.88 0.39 1.85
CA THR A 123 21.79 -0.65 1.34
C THR A 123 22.17 -1.62 2.46
N PRO A 124 21.28 -2.59 2.79
CA PRO A 124 21.57 -3.57 3.82
C PRO A 124 22.72 -4.49 3.37
N VAL A 125 23.89 -4.41 4.01
CA VAL A 125 25.10 -5.18 3.62
C VAL A 125 25.58 -6.11 4.72
N GLY A 126 25.89 -7.37 4.35
CA GLY A 126 26.63 -8.34 5.17
C GLY A 126 25.83 -8.83 6.39
N PRO A 127 26.35 -9.74 7.24
CA PRO A 127 25.63 -10.12 8.46
C PRO A 127 25.56 -8.91 9.40
N GLY A 128 24.35 -8.54 9.82
CA GLY A 128 24.09 -7.31 10.55
C GLY A 128 24.60 -7.37 11.97
N THR A 129 25.40 -6.38 12.35
CA THR A 129 25.51 -6.03 13.76
C THR A 129 24.21 -5.33 14.19
N PRO A 130 23.82 -5.39 15.48
CA PRO A 130 22.66 -4.65 15.98
C PRO A 130 22.71 -3.15 15.64
N ALA A 131 23.92 -2.56 15.60
CA ALA A 131 24.12 -1.17 15.23
C ALA A 131 23.85 -0.91 13.73
N ALA A 132 24.26 -1.81 12.85
CA ALA A 132 24.00 -1.70 11.41
C ALA A 132 22.50 -1.85 11.11
N ILE A 133 21.83 -2.82 11.73
CA ILE A 133 20.39 -3.00 11.63
C ILE A 133 19.65 -1.73 12.08
N ALA A 134 20.04 -1.15 13.23
CA ALA A 134 19.42 0.08 13.72
C ALA A 134 19.64 1.27 12.76
N ALA A 135 20.81 1.35 12.12
CA ALA A 135 21.09 2.38 11.11
C ALA A 135 20.19 2.22 9.88
N ASP A 136 19.98 1.00 9.40
CA ASP A 136 19.09 0.73 8.27
C ASP A 136 17.62 1.04 8.60
N PHE A 137 17.16 0.77 9.82
CA PHE A 137 15.82 1.22 10.26
C PHE A 137 15.69 2.74 10.22
N VAL A 138 16.73 3.46 10.65
CA VAL A 138 16.75 4.93 10.55
C VAL A 138 16.72 5.35 9.09
N GLU A 139 17.56 4.77 8.23
CA GLU A 139 17.61 5.06 6.80
C GLU A 139 16.27 4.80 6.10
N ALA A 140 15.60 3.69 6.41
CA ALA A 140 14.30 3.34 5.86
C ALA A 140 13.12 4.19 6.38
N SER A 141 13.30 4.96 7.46
CA SER A 141 12.22 5.75 8.08
C SER A 141 12.50 7.24 8.13
N THR A 142 13.42 7.67 9.00
CA THR A 142 13.65 9.08 9.35
C THR A 142 14.99 9.60 8.84
N GLY A 143 15.73 8.80 8.05
CA GLY A 143 17.05 9.10 7.51
C GLY A 143 17.07 10.44 6.80
N ASN A 144 16.05 10.72 5.97
CA ASN A 144 15.54 12.04 5.57
C ASN A 144 14.04 11.98 5.13
N GLY A 145 13.34 10.87 5.40
CA GLY A 145 12.05 10.57 4.80
C GLY A 145 10.85 11.30 5.43
N LEU A 146 9.90 11.72 4.60
CA LEU A 146 8.60 12.23 5.03
C LEU A 146 7.59 11.08 5.14
N LEU A 147 6.77 11.06 6.20
CA LEU A 147 5.74 10.03 6.39
C LEU A 147 4.70 10.11 5.27
N TRP A 148 4.73 9.12 4.38
CA TRP A 148 3.91 9.08 3.18
C TRP A 148 2.61 8.30 3.38
N LEU A 149 2.68 7.14 4.04
CA LEU A 149 1.51 6.33 4.39
C LEU A 149 1.74 5.65 5.73
N ASP A 150 0.75 5.73 6.62
CA ASP A 150 0.76 5.08 7.94
C ASP A 150 -0.38 4.07 8.01
N LEU A 151 -0.03 2.81 8.26
CA LEU A 151 -0.93 1.68 8.33
C LEU A 151 -0.82 0.98 9.69
N THR A 152 -1.93 0.45 10.19
CA THR A 152 -1.96 -0.44 11.37
C THR A 152 -2.60 -1.77 11.02
N GLY A 153 -2.24 -2.85 11.72
CA GLY A 153 -2.86 -4.16 11.53
C GLY A 153 -4.37 -4.12 11.77
N ASN A 154 -5.12 -4.59 10.78
CA ASN A 154 -6.55 -4.82 10.89
C ASN A 154 -6.78 -6.27 11.33
N ASN A 155 -7.81 -6.50 12.15
CA ASN A 155 -8.13 -7.85 12.62
C ASN A 155 -8.64 -8.71 11.45
N ILE A 156 -8.04 -9.89 11.29
CA ILE A 156 -8.46 -10.92 10.35
C ILE A 156 -9.20 -11.98 11.15
N TYR A 157 -10.34 -12.42 10.62
CA TYR A 157 -11.06 -13.52 11.22
C TYR A 157 -10.54 -14.83 10.66
N ASP A 158 -10.07 -15.70 11.55
CA ASP A 158 -9.78 -17.08 11.19
C ASP A 158 -11.01 -17.95 11.41
N THR A 159 -11.64 -18.36 10.30
CA THR A 159 -12.72 -19.35 10.30
C THR A 159 -12.24 -20.75 10.68
N ASN A 160 -10.93 -21.00 10.78
CA ASN A 160 -10.36 -22.28 11.26
C ASN A 160 -10.27 -22.36 12.78
N GLY A 161 -11.27 -21.86 13.50
CA GLY A 161 -11.49 -22.05 14.95
C GLY A 161 -11.57 -23.51 15.44
N GLY A 162 -11.03 -24.48 14.70
CA GLY A 162 -10.81 -25.87 15.09
C GLY A 162 -9.45 -26.48 14.73
N ALA A 163 -8.56 -25.79 13.99
CA ALA A 163 -7.23 -26.36 13.64
C ALA A 163 -6.17 -26.10 14.72
N PHE A 164 -6.26 -24.97 15.44
CA PHE A 164 -5.32 -24.60 16.50
C PHE A 164 -6.08 -24.16 17.76
N PRO A 165 -6.11 -24.99 18.82
CA PRO A 165 -6.85 -24.70 20.05
C PRO A 165 -6.06 -23.69 20.89
N ASN A 166 -6.18 -22.38 20.58
CA ASN A 166 -5.88 -21.21 21.44
C ASN A 166 -5.88 -19.90 20.62
N HIS A 167 -6.71 -19.79 19.57
CA HIS A 167 -6.70 -18.62 18.70
C HIS A 167 -7.12 -17.35 19.45
N VAL A 168 -6.25 -16.34 19.42
CA VAL A 168 -6.45 -15.05 20.08
C VAL A 168 -7.28 -14.16 19.15
N THR A 169 -8.30 -13.48 19.68
CA THR A 169 -8.98 -12.42 18.93
C THR A 169 -8.01 -11.29 18.63
N GLY A 170 -8.01 -10.76 17.40
CA GLY A 170 -7.19 -9.60 17.05
C GLY A 170 -5.90 -9.91 16.28
N ILE A 171 -5.89 -11.01 15.53
CA ILE A 171 -4.78 -11.37 14.65
C ILE A 171 -4.78 -10.45 13.44
N SER A 172 -3.62 -9.90 13.10
CA SER A 172 -3.45 -8.95 12.00
C SER A 172 -2.53 -9.45 10.89
N LEU A 173 -1.77 -10.51 11.16
CA LEU A 173 -0.88 -11.13 10.20
C LEU A 173 -0.79 -12.62 10.49
N HIS A 174 -0.97 -13.42 9.45
CA HIS A 174 -0.73 -14.86 9.46
C HIS A 174 0.55 -15.16 8.68
N ALA A 175 1.36 -16.09 9.19
CA ALA A 175 2.49 -16.65 8.46
C ALA A 175 2.42 -18.18 8.44
N THR A 176 2.63 -18.76 7.26
CA THR A 176 2.68 -20.21 7.06
C THR A 176 3.99 -20.59 6.38
N GLY A 177 4.59 -21.72 6.76
CA GLY A 177 5.90 -22.07 6.24
C GLY A 177 6.53 -23.30 6.87
N VAL A 178 7.86 -23.28 6.93
CA VAL A 178 8.71 -24.30 7.57
C VAL A 178 9.71 -23.62 8.50
N GLY A 179 9.97 -24.25 9.65
CA GLY A 179 10.92 -23.75 10.64
C GLY A 179 10.50 -22.42 11.27
N LEU A 180 9.20 -22.10 11.28
CA LEU A 180 8.70 -20.81 11.77
C LEU A 180 8.85 -20.62 13.29
N ASP A 181 9.13 -21.70 14.02
CA ASP A 181 9.50 -21.66 15.44
C ASP A 181 10.95 -21.19 15.67
N GLY A 182 11.69 -20.88 14.60
CA GLY A 182 13.07 -20.38 14.65
C GLY A 182 14.11 -21.44 15.01
N ILE A 183 13.72 -22.72 15.14
CA ILE A 183 14.62 -23.83 15.49
C ILE A 183 15.20 -24.49 14.22
N GLY A 184 14.51 -24.37 13.10
CA GLY A 184 14.91 -24.96 11.82
C GLY A 184 16.15 -24.32 11.20
N ALA A 185 17.01 -25.14 10.58
CA ALA A 185 18.14 -24.64 9.78
C ALA A 185 17.66 -23.88 8.52
N LEU A 186 16.50 -24.27 7.99
CA LEU A 186 15.78 -23.55 6.96
C LEU A 186 14.53 -22.93 7.60
N ILE A 187 14.40 -21.63 7.40
CA ILE A 187 13.20 -20.86 7.73
C ILE A 187 12.73 -20.27 6.43
N ALA A 188 11.51 -20.61 6.02
CA ALA A 188 10.92 -20.08 4.80
C ALA A 188 9.40 -20.12 4.88
N GLY A 189 8.73 -19.15 4.30
CA GLY A 189 7.28 -19.07 4.35
C GLY A 189 6.69 -17.91 3.57
N SER A 190 5.40 -17.72 3.80
CA SER A 190 4.60 -16.62 3.27
C SER A 190 3.76 -16.02 4.37
N GLY A 191 3.55 -14.70 4.30
CA GLY A 191 2.66 -13.96 5.19
C GLY A 191 1.47 -13.37 4.46
N THR A 192 0.33 -13.23 5.15
CA THR A 192 -0.84 -12.50 4.65
C THR A 192 -1.48 -11.69 5.76
N GLY A 193 -1.82 -10.44 5.47
CA GLY A 193 -2.35 -9.50 6.45
C GLY A 193 -3.40 -8.55 5.86
N LEU A 194 -4.23 -7.97 6.72
CA LEU A 194 -5.07 -6.81 6.42
C LEU A 194 -4.59 -5.63 7.24
N LEU A 195 -4.70 -4.42 6.68
CA LEU A 195 -4.19 -3.20 7.28
C LEU A 195 -5.21 -2.07 7.14
N ASP A 196 -5.25 -1.17 8.12
CA ASP A 196 -6.05 0.05 8.14
C ASP A 196 -5.17 1.28 7.95
N ILE A 197 -5.63 2.22 7.12
CA ILE A 197 -4.97 3.50 6.85
C ILE A 197 -5.30 4.47 7.99
N VAL A 198 -4.28 4.81 8.77
CA VAL A 198 -4.40 5.72 9.93
C VAL A 198 -3.83 7.11 9.64
N GLY A 199 -2.98 7.28 8.63
CA GLY A 199 -2.40 8.59 8.30
C GLY A 199 -1.41 8.60 7.14
N GLY A 200 -0.64 9.68 7.04
CA GLY A 200 0.33 9.94 5.97
C GLY A 200 -0.22 10.83 4.85
N ALA A 201 0.69 11.38 4.05
CA ALA A 201 0.36 12.27 2.93
C ALA A 201 -0.54 11.62 1.86
N ALA A 202 -0.41 10.30 1.65
CA ALA A 202 -1.19 9.54 0.67
C ALA A 202 -2.59 9.15 1.15
N ALA A 203 -2.84 9.15 2.47
CA ALA A 203 -4.10 8.69 3.05
C ALA A 203 -5.37 9.34 2.46
N PRO A 204 -5.42 10.65 2.16
CA PRO A 204 -6.60 11.28 1.56
C PRO A 204 -6.94 10.79 0.15
N PHE A 205 -5.99 10.14 -0.53
CA PHE A 205 -6.14 9.67 -1.91
C PHE A 205 -6.49 8.18 -1.97
N LEU A 206 -6.64 7.52 -0.83
CA LEU A 206 -6.91 6.09 -0.70
C LEU A 206 -8.28 5.87 -0.06
N VAL A 207 -9.01 4.87 -0.56
CA VAL A 207 -10.34 4.50 -0.06
C VAL A 207 -10.17 3.60 1.16
N LYS A 208 -10.96 3.88 2.19
CA LYS A 208 -11.02 3.07 3.42
C LYS A 208 -12.21 2.12 3.43
N ASP A 209 -12.15 1.13 4.29
CA ASP A 209 -13.16 0.11 4.56
C ASP A 209 -13.57 -0.68 3.30
N THR A 210 -12.60 -1.02 2.44
CA THR A 210 -12.86 -1.64 1.13
C THR A 210 -12.76 -3.15 1.13
N LEU A 211 -11.92 -3.72 1.98
CA LEU A 211 -11.64 -5.14 2.04
C LEU A 211 -12.42 -5.74 3.20
N GLY A 212 -13.59 -6.29 2.89
CA GLY A 212 -14.38 -7.00 3.88
C GLY A 212 -13.84 -8.40 4.12
N ASP A 213 -13.44 -8.66 5.35
CA ASP A 213 -13.59 -10.00 5.93
C ASP A 213 -14.99 -10.04 6.57
N PRO A 214 -15.94 -10.84 6.02
CA PRO A 214 -17.32 -10.86 6.49
C PRO A 214 -17.47 -11.26 7.96
N ASP A 215 -16.42 -11.86 8.54
CA ASP A 215 -16.44 -12.39 9.90
C ASP A 215 -15.50 -11.63 10.87
N ALA A 216 -14.78 -10.60 10.42
CA ALA A 216 -13.91 -9.77 11.27
C ALA A 216 -14.60 -8.50 11.84
N ASP A 217 -13.98 -7.88 12.86
CA ASP A 217 -14.48 -6.68 13.56
C ASP A 217 -14.58 -5.42 12.68
N GLY A 218 -14.08 -5.47 11.45
CA GLY A 218 -14.05 -4.33 10.53
C GLY A 218 -13.61 -4.72 9.12
N LYS A 219 -13.70 -3.76 8.20
CA LYS A 219 -13.17 -3.92 6.85
C LYS A 219 -11.76 -3.32 6.83
N GLY A 220 -10.80 -4.05 6.29
CA GLY A 220 -9.46 -3.51 6.05
C GLY A 220 -9.43 -2.52 4.89
N ASP A 221 -8.37 -1.72 4.85
CA ASP A 221 -8.09 -0.76 3.78
C ASP A 221 -7.08 -1.29 2.76
N ALA A 222 -6.15 -2.13 3.22
CA ALA A 222 -5.10 -2.71 2.40
C ALA A 222 -4.92 -4.21 2.69
N GLN A 223 -4.51 -4.95 1.66
CA GLN A 223 -4.10 -6.35 1.78
C GLN A 223 -2.61 -6.47 1.53
N VAL A 224 -1.90 -7.13 2.45
CA VAL A 224 -0.49 -7.47 2.28
C VAL A 224 -0.33 -8.98 2.04
N GLY A 225 0.57 -9.32 1.14
CA GLY A 225 1.09 -10.67 0.96
C GLY A 225 2.61 -10.63 0.91
N SER A 226 3.29 -11.56 1.58
CA SER A 226 4.75 -11.61 1.64
C SER A 226 5.29 -13.02 1.46
N SER A 227 6.59 -13.09 1.17
CA SER A 227 7.40 -14.30 1.12
C SER A 227 8.75 -14.00 1.76
N PHE A 228 9.30 -14.98 2.47
CA PHE A 228 10.58 -14.83 3.17
C PHE A 228 11.34 -16.15 3.21
N SER A 229 12.66 -16.07 3.27
CA SER A 229 13.53 -17.22 3.55
C SER A 229 14.90 -16.82 4.08
N ASN A 230 15.58 -17.76 4.74
CA ASN A 230 17.02 -17.67 5.03
C ASN A 230 17.89 -18.47 4.03
N ALA A 231 17.32 -18.93 2.91
CA ALA A 231 17.99 -19.84 1.97
C ALA A 231 19.17 -19.19 1.22
N PHE A 232 19.09 -17.88 1.00
CA PHE A 232 20.14 -17.07 0.41
C PHE A 232 20.41 -15.89 1.34
N LEU A 233 21.58 -15.87 1.99
CA LEU A 233 21.99 -14.74 2.84
C LEU A 233 22.87 -13.78 2.03
N PRO A 234 22.36 -12.58 1.70
CA PRO A 234 23.26 -11.46 1.37
C PRO A 234 23.06 -10.21 2.23
N ALA A 235 22.08 -10.17 3.14
CA ALA A 235 21.71 -8.96 3.89
C ALA A 235 21.96 -9.07 5.40
N ASN A 236 21.74 -7.96 6.10
CA ASN A 236 22.03 -7.79 7.51
C ASN A 236 20.97 -8.35 8.46
N GLN A 237 19.86 -8.83 7.92
CA GLN A 237 18.81 -9.54 8.63
C GLN A 237 18.83 -11.04 8.30
N PRO A 238 18.37 -11.90 9.24
CA PRO A 238 18.36 -13.34 9.07
C PRO A 238 17.35 -13.84 8.04
N LEU A 239 16.29 -13.09 7.78
CA LEU A 239 15.28 -13.41 6.76
C LEU A 239 15.23 -12.30 5.71
N SER A 240 15.05 -12.72 4.46
CA SER A 240 14.77 -11.79 3.37
C SER A 240 13.78 -12.36 2.36
N GLY A 241 13.10 -11.47 1.63
CA GLY A 241 12.19 -11.87 0.57
C GLY A 241 11.48 -10.70 -0.10
N SER A 242 10.21 -10.90 -0.46
CA SER A 242 9.43 -9.96 -1.25
C SER A 242 8.00 -9.84 -0.73
N ALA A 243 7.36 -8.71 -1.02
CA ALA A 243 5.98 -8.48 -0.62
C ALA A 243 5.19 -7.71 -1.69
N ASP A 244 3.88 -7.77 -1.55
CA ASP A 244 2.90 -7.05 -2.33
C ASP A 244 1.91 -6.37 -1.39
N LEU A 245 1.62 -5.10 -1.65
CA LEU A 245 0.56 -4.37 -0.97
C LEU A 245 -0.48 -3.93 -1.99
N ARG A 246 -1.75 -4.26 -1.72
CA ARG A 246 -2.90 -3.86 -2.54
C ARG A 246 -3.74 -2.87 -1.78
N LEU A 247 -4.04 -1.76 -2.45
CA LEU A 247 -4.83 -0.65 -1.94
C LEU A 247 -5.91 -0.27 -2.96
N GLN A 248 -6.81 0.64 -2.60
CA GLN A 248 -7.76 1.26 -3.52
C GLN A 248 -7.62 2.78 -3.47
N THR A 249 -7.61 3.45 -4.62
CA THR A 249 -7.54 4.91 -4.72
C THR A 249 -8.93 5.52 -4.82
N VAL A 250 -9.08 6.71 -4.23
CA VAL A 250 -10.31 7.51 -4.34
C VAL A 250 -10.42 7.96 -5.80
N PRO A 251 -11.49 7.59 -6.52
CA PRO A 251 -11.73 8.13 -7.85
C PRO A 251 -11.80 9.65 -7.76
N GLU A 252 -11.08 10.39 -8.62
CA GLU A 252 -11.12 11.84 -8.58
C GLU A 252 -12.59 12.32 -8.62
N PRO A 253 -12.99 13.23 -7.70
CA PRO A 253 -14.32 13.79 -7.74
C PRO A 253 -14.56 14.43 -9.09
N SER A 254 -15.81 14.43 -9.54
CA SER A 254 -16.33 14.98 -10.79
C SER A 254 -16.07 16.49 -10.98
N SER A 255 -15.13 17.10 -10.27
CA SER A 255 -14.73 18.50 -10.28
C SER A 255 -14.39 19.02 -11.68
N ILE A 256 -13.81 18.21 -12.57
CA ILE A 256 -13.66 18.59 -13.99
C ILE A 256 -15.01 18.61 -14.72
N ALA A 257 -15.90 17.65 -14.43
CA ALA A 257 -17.26 17.66 -14.97
C ALA A 257 -18.08 18.86 -14.43
N LEU A 258 -17.89 19.24 -13.17
CA LEU A 258 -18.56 20.38 -12.52
C LEU A 258 -17.99 21.72 -12.99
N LEU A 259 -16.68 21.82 -13.22
CA LEU A 259 -16.03 22.96 -13.86
C LEU A 259 -16.47 23.09 -15.33
N GLY A 260 -16.58 21.97 -16.06
CA GLY A 260 -17.08 21.92 -17.43
C GLY A 260 -18.57 22.29 -17.54
N ILE A 261 -19.40 21.84 -16.60
CA ILE A 261 -20.81 22.25 -16.48
C ILE A 261 -20.91 23.74 -16.09
N GLY A 262 -20.06 24.20 -15.17
CA GLY A 262 -19.98 25.61 -14.78
C GLY A 262 -19.62 26.52 -15.96
N LEU A 263 -18.56 26.20 -16.71
CA LEU A 263 -18.11 26.96 -17.87
C LEU A 263 -19.12 26.92 -19.03
N SER A 264 -19.78 25.79 -19.27
CA SER A 264 -20.82 25.69 -20.29
C SER A 264 -22.08 26.47 -19.91
N ALA A 265 -22.46 26.51 -18.63
CA ALA A 265 -23.51 27.41 -18.14
C ALA A 265 -23.13 28.89 -18.37
N PHE A 266 -21.89 29.30 -18.05
CA PHE A 266 -21.42 30.67 -18.28
C PHE A 266 -21.40 31.06 -19.78
N GLY A 267 -21.02 30.14 -20.68
CA GLY A 267 -21.04 30.38 -22.14
C GLY A 267 -22.46 30.59 -22.70
N PHE A 268 -23.45 29.86 -22.17
CA PHE A 268 -24.87 30.06 -22.54
C PHE A 268 -25.42 31.41 -22.04
N PHE A 269 -25.02 31.88 -20.86
CA PHE A 269 -25.43 33.21 -20.38
C PHE A 269 -24.73 34.37 -21.10
N ALA A 270 -23.44 34.21 -21.46
CA ALA A 270 -22.69 35.23 -22.19
C ALA A 270 -23.19 35.43 -23.63
N SER A 271 -23.59 34.34 -24.32
CA SER A 271 -24.12 34.41 -25.69
C SER A 271 -25.53 35.03 -25.75
N ARG A 272 -26.32 34.91 -24.69
CA ARG A 272 -27.66 35.54 -24.59
C ARG A 272 -27.58 37.06 -24.48
N ARG A 273 -26.49 37.61 -23.93
CA ARG A 273 -26.26 39.06 -23.78
C ARG A 273 -25.86 39.77 -25.07
N ARG A 274 -25.39 39.05 -26.10
CA ARG A 274 -25.04 39.63 -27.42
C ARG A 274 -26.21 39.67 -28.41
N ARG A 275 -27.38 39.16 -28.03
CA ARG A 275 -28.60 39.14 -28.87
C ARG A 275 -29.76 39.97 -28.28
N ALA A 276 -29.47 40.83 -27.31
CA ALA A 276 -30.39 41.86 -26.81
C ALA A 276 -29.91 43.23 -27.29
#